data_AF-A0A838HT94-F1
#
_entry.id   AF-A0A838HT94-F1
#
_cell.length_a   1.000
_cell.length_b   1.000
_cell.length_c   1.000
_cell.angle_alpha   90.00
_cell.angle_beta   90.00
_cell.angle_gamma   90.00
#
_symmetry.space_group_name_H-M   'P 1'
#
loop_
_entity.id
_entity.type
_entity.pdbx_description
1 polymer ?
#
loop_
_entity_poly.entity_id
_entity_poly.type
_entity_poly.pdbx_seq_one_letter_code
_entity_poly.pdbx_strand_id
1 'polypeptide(L)'
;TRGALYHQFKDKEDLALAVIEWVDETWRREVGRHIEQEPDPVHALITLARGHAVYCRRDVARVAMALRLEFSDQDHPVGSQLERVSESLVKRCARLVNAGRRAGTIAAGPPARTVALAFIGALEGTVIGLAGQAPYDELLAARAAVGVFGFRRPPDGLD
;
A
#
# COMPACT_ATOMS: atom_id res chain seq x y z
N THR A 1 -7.27 -11.01 -27.91
CA THR A 1 -7.98 -9.73 -28.15
C THR A 1 -8.76 -9.35 -26.89
N ARG A 2 -8.98 -8.05 -26.60
CA ARG A 2 -9.70 -7.59 -25.38
C ARG A 2 -11.08 -8.24 -25.18
N GLY A 3 -11.72 -8.72 -26.26
CA GLY A 3 -12.99 -9.47 -26.20
C GLY A 3 -12.91 -10.86 -25.55
N ALA A 4 -11.74 -11.51 -25.50
CA ALA A 4 -11.61 -12.86 -24.93
C ALA A 4 -11.63 -12.87 -23.39
N LEU A 5 -11.27 -11.76 -22.74
CA LEU A 5 -11.34 -11.61 -21.28
C LEU A 5 -12.79 -11.54 -20.78
N TYR A 6 -13.69 -10.90 -21.54
CA TYR A 6 -15.11 -10.79 -21.17
C TYR A 6 -15.87 -12.13 -21.19
N HIS A 7 -15.34 -13.17 -21.84
CA HIS A 7 -15.97 -14.50 -21.85
C HIS A 7 -15.52 -15.40 -20.69
N GLN A 8 -14.50 -15.01 -19.92
CA GLN A 8 -14.02 -15.76 -18.76
C GLN A 8 -14.71 -15.37 -17.44
N PHE A 9 -15.39 -14.23 -17.42
CA PHE A 9 -16.07 -13.70 -16.24
C PHE A 9 -17.57 -13.59 -16.52
N LYS A 10 -18.38 -13.90 -15.51
CA LYS A 10 -19.85 -13.90 -15.63
C LYS A 10 -20.39 -12.48 -15.84
N ASP A 11 -19.77 -11.49 -15.20
CA ASP A 11 -20.15 -10.08 -15.26
C ASP A 11 -18.96 -9.15 -14.87
N LYS A 12 -19.24 -7.84 -14.75
CA LYS A 12 -18.25 -6.82 -14.37
C LYS A 12 -17.78 -6.95 -12.92
N GLU A 13 -18.61 -7.48 -12.03
CA GLU A 13 -18.25 -7.70 -10.63
C GLU A 13 -17.24 -8.83 -10.52
N ASP A 14 -17.49 -9.95 -11.19
CA ASP A 14 -16.57 -11.09 -11.28
C ASP A 14 -15.20 -10.66 -11.84
N LEU A 15 -15.20 -9.82 -12.88
CA LEU A 15 -13.97 -9.25 -13.42
C LEU A 15 -13.25 -8.35 -12.40
N ALA A 16 -13.98 -7.49 -11.68
CA ALA A 16 -13.38 -6.59 -10.68
C ALA A 16 -12.75 -7.37 -9.52
N LEU A 17 -13.44 -8.41 -9.02
CA LEU A 17 -12.93 -9.29 -7.97
C LEU A 17 -11.66 -10.02 -8.41
N ALA A 18 -11.65 -10.56 -9.62
CA ALA A 18 -10.47 -11.23 -10.17
C ALA A 18 -9.28 -10.27 -10.36
N VAL A 19 -9.54 -9.03 -10.79
CA VAL A 19 -8.50 -7.98 -10.88
C VAL A 19 -7.93 -7.67 -9.50
N ILE A 20 -8.77 -7.54 -8.46
CA ILE A 20 -8.32 -7.25 -7.09
C ILE A 20 -7.45 -8.39 -6.57
N GLU A 21 -7.86 -9.65 -6.75
CA GLU A 21 -7.10 -10.82 -6.33
C GLU A 21 -5.73 -10.89 -7.02
N TRP A 22 -5.72 -10.71 -8.34
CA TRP A 22 -4.47 -10.70 -9.12
C TRP A 22 -3.55 -9.54 -8.69
N VAL A 23 -4.10 -8.36 -8.42
CA VAL A 23 -3.33 -7.21 -7.90
C VAL A 23 -2.75 -7.51 -6.52
N ASP A 24 -3.51 -8.12 -5.61
CA ASP A 24 -3.00 -8.49 -4.26
C ASP A 24 -1.88 -9.55 -4.38
N GLU A 25 -2.07 -10.60 -5.18
CA GLU A 25 -1.06 -11.64 -5.36
C GLU A 25 0.25 -11.08 -5.92
N THR A 26 0.16 -10.30 -7.00
CA THR A 26 1.33 -9.72 -7.65
C THR A 26 2.01 -8.68 -6.77
N TRP A 27 1.26 -7.85 -6.03
CA TRP A 27 1.81 -6.94 -5.04
C TRP A 27 2.53 -7.68 -3.92
N ARG A 28 1.98 -8.78 -3.39
CA ARG A 28 2.65 -9.59 -2.35
C ARG A 28 3.97 -10.17 -2.85
N ARG A 29 4.00 -10.66 -4.08
CA ARG A 29 5.20 -11.25 -4.68
C ARG A 29 6.31 -10.21 -4.90
N GLU A 30 5.95 -9.03 -5.40
CA GLU A 30 6.90 -8.02 -5.87
C GLU A 30 7.26 -6.97 -4.82
N VAL A 31 6.38 -6.71 -3.85
CA VAL A 31 6.60 -5.74 -2.78
C VAL A 31 6.64 -6.45 -1.43
N GLY A 32 5.63 -7.29 -1.16
CA GLY A 32 5.49 -8.01 0.11
C GLY A 32 6.72 -8.80 0.53
N ARG A 33 7.34 -9.54 -0.40
CA ARG A 33 8.53 -10.35 -0.15
C ARG A 33 9.72 -9.52 0.36
N HIS A 34 9.93 -8.33 -0.18
CA HIS A 34 11.05 -7.47 0.24
C HIS A 34 10.83 -6.93 1.67
N ILE A 35 9.59 -6.61 2.02
CA ILE A 35 9.23 -6.18 3.38
C ILE A 35 9.51 -7.31 4.39
N GLU A 36 9.21 -8.56 4.04
CA GLU A 36 9.42 -9.72 4.91
C GLU A 36 10.89 -10.08 5.12
N GLN A 37 11.75 -9.69 4.18
CA GLN A 37 13.19 -9.93 4.23
C GLN A 37 13.97 -8.81 4.94
N GLU A 38 13.35 -7.66 5.16
CA GLU A 38 13.98 -6.50 5.79
C GLU A 38 13.91 -6.61 7.33
N PRO A 39 15.04 -6.79 8.02
CA PRO A 39 15.06 -6.96 9.48
C PRO A 39 14.76 -5.67 10.25
N ASP A 40 15.09 -4.50 9.71
CA ASP A 40 14.80 -3.23 10.38
C ASP A 40 13.35 -2.78 10.13
N PRO A 41 12.53 -2.55 11.18
CA PRO A 41 11.12 -2.22 10.99
C PRO A 41 10.88 -0.91 10.24
N VAL A 42 11.77 0.09 10.37
CA VAL A 42 11.64 1.38 9.69
C VAL A 42 12.03 1.21 8.22
N HIS A 43 13.12 0.50 7.94
CA HIS A 43 13.52 0.18 6.56
C HIS A 43 12.48 -0.69 5.86
N ALA A 44 11.79 -1.59 6.58
CA ALA A 44 10.71 -2.39 6.01
C ALA A 44 9.52 -1.51 5.59
N LEU A 45 9.20 -0.47 6.36
CA LEU A 45 8.18 0.53 6.03
C LEU A 45 8.61 1.43 4.85
N ILE A 46 9.89 1.83 4.79
CA ILE A 46 10.45 2.57 3.64
C ILE A 46 10.39 1.73 2.37
N THR A 47 10.81 0.46 2.47
CA THR A 47 10.78 -0.53 1.38
C THR A 47 9.35 -0.74 0.87
N LEU A 48 8.38 -0.85 1.79
CA LEU A 48 6.97 -0.91 1.44
C LEU A 48 6.54 0.33 0.64
N ALA A 49 6.85 1.53 1.12
CA ALA A 49 6.43 2.77 0.49
C ALA A 49 7.02 2.93 -0.93
N ARG A 50 8.33 2.70 -1.08
CA ARG A 50 9.01 2.76 -2.39
C ARG A 50 8.47 1.70 -3.34
N GLY A 51 8.40 0.45 -2.89
CA GLY A 51 7.91 -0.67 -3.70
C GLY A 51 6.46 -0.48 -4.14
N HIS A 52 5.60 0.03 -3.26
CA HIS A 52 4.21 0.35 -3.60
C HIS A 52 4.12 1.47 -4.65
N ALA A 53 4.88 2.55 -4.52
CA ALA A 53 4.90 3.62 -5.52
C ALA A 53 5.33 3.13 -6.91
N VAL A 54 6.41 2.33 -6.97
CA VAL A 54 6.88 1.73 -8.23
C VAL A 54 5.85 0.75 -8.80
N TYR A 55 5.26 -0.09 -7.97
CA TYR A 55 4.21 -1.04 -8.37
C TYR A 55 3.00 -0.32 -8.98
N CYS A 56 2.59 0.81 -8.39
CA CYS A 56 1.46 1.62 -8.82
C CYS A 56 1.68 2.42 -10.12
N ARG A 57 2.89 2.39 -10.69
CA ARG A 57 3.11 2.92 -12.05
C ARG A 57 2.32 2.15 -13.11
N ARG A 58 1.89 0.92 -12.83
CA ARG A 58 1.08 0.07 -13.73
C ARG A 58 -0.39 0.46 -13.72
N ASP A 59 -1.02 0.48 -14.89
CA ASP A 59 -2.43 0.90 -15.04
C ASP A 59 -3.40 0.07 -14.18
N VAL A 60 -3.14 -1.23 -14.05
CA VAL A 60 -3.97 -2.15 -13.27
C VAL A 60 -3.95 -1.89 -11.76
N ALA A 61 -2.82 -1.40 -11.22
CA ALA A 61 -2.73 -1.01 -9.83
C ALA A 61 -3.55 0.28 -9.58
N ARG A 62 -3.56 1.20 -10.54
CA ARG A 62 -4.41 2.40 -10.48
C ARG A 62 -5.89 2.05 -10.55
N VAL A 63 -6.28 1.01 -11.31
CA VAL A 63 -7.66 0.51 -11.31
C VAL A 63 -8.06 0.03 -9.92
N ALA A 64 -7.24 -0.76 -9.22
CA ALA A 64 -7.55 -1.19 -7.86
C ALA A 64 -7.67 -0.01 -6.87
N MET A 65 -6.84 1.02 -7.01
CA MET A 65 -6.95 2.24 -6.20
C MET A 65 -8.23 3.03 -6.51
N ALA A 66 -8.62 3.13 -7.78
CA ALA A 66 -9.87 3.77 -8.18
C ALA A 66 -11.10 3.02 -7.64
N LEU A 67 -11.12 1.69 -7.76
CA LEU A 67 -12.17 0.85 -7.18
C LEU A 67 -12.26 1.03 -5.66
N ARG A 68 -11.12 1.18 -4.97
CA ARG A 68 -11.11 1.46 -3.53
C ARG A 68 -11.81 2.77 -3.19
N LEU A 69 -11.56 3.83 -3.95
CA LEU A 69 -12.23 5.11 -3.74
C LEU A 69 -13.73 5.04 -4.07
N GLU A 70 -14.09 4.33 -5.13
CA GLU A 70 -15.48 4.19 -5.58
C GLU A 70 -16.34 3.38 -4.61
N PHE A 71 -15.81 2.26 -4.11
CA PHE A 71 -16.54 1.33 -3.24
C PHE A 71 -16.26 1.51 -1.75
N SER A 72 -15.55 2.57 -1.35
CA SER A 72 -15.40 2.94 0.07
C SER A 72 -16.77 3.21 0.68
N ASP A 73 -17.04 2.62 1.84
CA ASP A 73 -18.29 2.74 2.59
C ASP A 73 -19.57 2.27 1.85
N GLN A 74 -19.40 1.46 0.79
CA GLN A 74 -20.51 0.81 0.11
C GLN A 74 -20.64 -0.66 0.55
N ASP A 75 -21.87 -1.11 0.81
CA ASP A 75 -22.17 -2.54 0.99
C ASP A 75 -22.15 -3.22 -0.38
N HIS A 76 -20.94 -3.57 -0.83
CA HIS A 76 -20.67 -4.11 -2.15
C HIS A 76 -19.58 -5.19 -2.10
N PRO A 77 -19.72 -6.34 -2.79
CA PRO A 77 -18.73 -7.42 -2.75
C PRO A 77 -17.29 -6.99 -3.08
N VAL A 78 -17.14 -6.10 -4.07
CA VAL A 78 -15.87 -5.46 -4.45
C VAL A 78 -15.28 -4.65 -3.29
N GLY A 79 -16.09 -3.84 -2.60
CA GLY A 79 -15.69 -3.07 -1.42
C GLY A 79 -15.23 -3.97 -0.28
N SER A 80 -16.01 -5.00 0.05
CA SER A 80 -15.65 -5.98 1.08
C SER A 80 -14.36 -6.74 0.76
N GLN A 81 -14.08 -7.01 -0.52
CA GLN A 81 -12.83 -7.65 -0.93
C GLN A 81 -11.64 -6.70 -0.80
N LEU A 82 -11.79 -5.44 -1.21
CA LEU A 82 -10.77 -4.41 -1.05
C LEU A 82 -10.46 -4.15 0.42
N GLU A 83 -11.48 -4.14 1.28
CA GLU A 83 -11.29 -4.00 2.73
C GLU A 83 -10.50 -5.17 3.31
N ARG A 84 -10.82 -6.41 2.91
CA ARG A 84 -10.06 -7.60 3.35
C ARG A 84 -8.59 -7.54 2.95
N VAL A 85 -8.28 -7.15 1.71
CA VAL A 85 -6.90 -6.95 1.24
C VAL A 85 -6.22 -5.84 2.03
N SER A 86 -6.92 -4.72 2.25
CA SER A 86 -6.41 -3.57 2.98
C SER A 86 -6.11 -3.88 4.45
N GLU A 87 -6.97 -4.64 5.13
CA GLU A 87 -6.81 -4.99 6.54
C GLU A 87 -5.57 -5.86 6.77
N SER A 88 -5.20 -6.72 5.81
CA SER A 88 -3.94 -7.46 5.83
C SER A 88 -2.72 -6.52 5.86
N LEU A 89 -2.73 -5.49 4.99
CA LEU A 89 -1.68 -4.48 4.95
C LEU A 89 -1.63 -3.64 6.23
N VAL A 90 -2.79 -3.19 6.73
CA VAL A 90 -2.90 -2.45 8.00
C VAL A 90 -2.31 -3.26 9.15
N LYS A 91 -2.65 -4.54 9.28
CA LYS A 91 -2.09 -5.43 10.31
C LYS A 91 -0.58 -5.59 10.18
N ARG A 92 -0.05 -5.70 8.95
CA ARG A 92 1.40 -5.77 8.71
C ARG A 92 2.09 -4.47 9.14
N CYS A 93 1.62 -3.31 8.71
CA CYS A 93 2.16 -2.01 9.10
C CYS A 93 2.09 -1.80 10.62
N ALA A 94 0.98 -2.15 11.27
CA ALA A 94 0.85 -2.03 12.72
C ALA A 94 1.85 -2.91 13.49
N ARG A 95 2.18 -4.11 12.97
CA ARG A 95 3.22 -4.97 13.54
C ARG A 95 4.62 -4.33 13.41
N LEU A 96 4.93 -3.75 12.26
CA LEU A 96 6.20 -3.03 12.03
C LEU A 96 6.32 -1.81 12.94
N VAL A 97 5.25 -1.02 13.09
CA VAL A 97 5.21 0.12 14.02
C VAL A 97 5.51 -0.33 15.46
N ASN A 98 4.86 -1.41 15.92
CA ASN A 98 5.12 -1.96 17.24
C ASN A 98 6.54 -2.51 17.39
N ALA A 99 7.11 -3.11 16.34
CA ALA A 99 8.49 -3.58 16.35
C ALA A 99 9.48 -2.42 16.45
N GLY A 100 9.30 -1.36 15.65
CA GLY A 100 10.11 -0.14 15.73
C GLY A 100 10.01 0.54 17.09
N ARG A 101 8.82 0.54 17.72
CA ARG A 101 8.65 1.04 19.09
C ARG A 101 9.44 0.23 20.12
N ARG A 102 9.41 -1.10 20.03
CA ARG A 102 10.21 -1.97 20.92
C ARG A 102 11.70 -1.79 20.71
N ALA A 103 12.13 -1.53 19.48
CA ALA A 103 13.52 -1.23 19.13
C ALA A 103 13.94 0.21 19.46
N GLY A 104 13.01 1.08 19.87
CA GLY A 104 13.26 2.50 20.13
C GLY A 104 13.44 3.36 18.87
N THR A 105 13.26 2.80 17.67
CA THR A 105 13.42 3.52 16.40
C THR A 105 12.17 4.32 16.03
N ILE A 106 10.98 3.91 16.49
CA ILE A 106 9.73 4.68 16.34
C ILE A 106 9.27 5.13 17.73
N ALA A 107 8.96 6.41 17.89
CA ALA A 107 8.48 6.94 19.15
C ALA A 107 7.13 6.32 19.59
N ALA A 108 6.90 6.28 20.89
CA ALA A 108 5.57 6.01 21.44
C ALA A 108 4.57 7.10 20.99
N GLY A 109 3.29 6.77 20.96
CA GLY A 109 2.26 7.67 20.45
C GLY A 109 0.91 6.97 20.28
N PRO A 110 0.09 7.37 19.30
CA PRO A 110 -1.23 6.78 19.05
C PRO A 110 -1.18 5.25 18.84
N PRO A 111 -2.34 4.55 18.91
CA PRO A 111 -2.42 3.13 18.63
C PRO A 111 -1.75 2.77 17.30
N ALA A 112 -0.99 1.66 17.28
CA ALA A 112 -0.22 1.27 16.09
C ALA A 112 -1.09 1.10 14.84
N ARG A 113 -2.35 0.66 15.00
CA ARG A 113 -3.33 0.58 13.91
C ARG A 113 -3.66 1.97 13.35
N THR A 114 -3.88 2.97 14.20
CA THR A 114 -4.12 4.36 13.76
C THR A 114 -2.92 4.92 13.01
N VAL A 115 -1.71 4.69 13.50
CA VAL A 115 -0.47 5.09 12.81
C VAL A 115 -0.32 4.37 11.47
N ALA A 116 -0.63 3.07 11.42
CA ALA A 116 -0.60 2.30 10.18
C ALA A 116 -1.58 2.83 9.13
N LEU A 117 -2.79 3.20 9.55
CA LEU A 117 -3.78 3.84 8.66
C LEU A 117 -3.27 5.18 8.13
N ALA A 118 -2.69 6.03 9.00
CA ALA A 118 -2.11 7.30 8.59
C ALA A 118 -0.93 7.13 7.62
N PHE A 119 -0.06 6.15 7.87
CA PHE A 119 1.05 5.78 6.99
C PHE A 119 0.53 5.34 5.60
N ILE A 120 -0.46 4.44 5.56
CA ILE A 120 -1.05 3.96 4.29
C ILE A 120 -1.74 5.12 3.56
N GLY A 121 -2.51 5.95 4.26
CA GLY A 121 -3.19 7.09 3.65
C GLY A 121 -2.23 8.12 3.06
N ALA A 122 -1.14 8.44 3.77
CA ALA A 122 -0.09 9.32 3.26
C ALA A 122 0.61 8.74 2.03
N LEU A 123 0.89 7.44 2.03
CA LEU A 123 1.45 6.72 0.89
C LEU A 123 0.51 6.74 -0.32
N GLU A 124 -0.71 6.22 -0.17
CA GLU A 124 -1.68 6.08 -1.26
C GLU A 124 -2.06 7.45 -1.84
N GLY A 125 -2.30 8.45 -0.99
CA GLY A 125 -2.61 9.81 -1.43
C GLY A 125 -1.47 10.44 -2.24
N THR A 126 -0.22 10.22 -1.83
CA THR A 126 0.95 10.72 -2.56
C THR A 126 1.13 10.01 -3.90
N VAL A 127 0.94 8.69 -3.93
CA VAL A 127 1.03 7.88 -5.16
C VAL A 127 -0.04 8.29 -6.18
N ILE A 128 -1.27 8.59 -5.73
CA ILE A 128 -2.32 9.14 -6.59
C ILE A 128 -1.91 10.51 -7.11
N GLY A 129 -1.51 11.42 -6.21
CA GLY A 129 -1.20 12.80 -6.56
C GLY A 129 0.01 12.97 -7.49
N LEU A 130 0.96 12.04 -7.45
CA LEU A 130 2.19 12.06 -8.24
C LEU A 130 2.19 11.05 -9.40
N ALA A 131 1.02 10.54 -9.79
CA ALA A 131 0.93 9.60 -10.90
C ALA A 131 1.61 10.16 -12.17
N GLY A 132 2.55 9.39 -12.74
CA GLY A 132 3.31 9.77 -13.93
C GLY A 132 4.51 10.69 -13.69
N GLN A 133 4.82 11.03 -12.43
CA GLN A 133 5.93 11.93 -12.08
C GLN A 133 7.23 11.18 -11.73
N ALA A 134 7.51 10.06 -12.41
CA ALA A 134 8.74 9.32 -12.17
C ALA A 134 10.00 10.16 -12.52
N PRO A 135 11.10 10.07 -11.75
CA PRO A 135 11.30 9.17 -10.60
C PRO A 135 10.91 9.77 -9.24
N TYR A 136 10.32 10.97 -9.20
CA TYR A 136 10.05 11.70 -7.95
C TYR A 136 8.89 11.11 -7.15
N ASP A 137 7.98 10.40 -7.82
CA ASP A 137 6.86 9.67 -7.22
C ASP A 137 7.31 8.73 -6.09
N GLU A 138 8.34 7.91 -6.34
CA GLU A 138 8.87 6.94 -5.37
C GLU A 138 9.46 7.62 -4.13
N LEU A 139 10.33 8.60 -4.35
CA LEU A 139 11.03 9.32 -3.28
C LEU A 139 10.04 10.08 -2.39
N LEU A 140 9.10 10.80 -3.01
CA LEU A 140 8.13 11.62 -2.29
C LEU A 140 7.09 10.75 -1.58
N ALA A 141 6.70 9.60 -2.14
CA ALA A 141 5.85 8.63 -1.46
C ALA A 141 6.50 8.08 -0.17
N ALA A 142 7.78 7.70 -0.24
CA ALA A 142 8.53 7.26 0.94
C ALA A 142 8.62 8.36 2.01
N ARG A 143 8.95 9.60 1.61
CA ARG A 143 9.02 10.77 2.50
C ARG A 143 7.69 11.09 3.16
N ALA A 144 6.61 11.14 2.38
CA ALA A 144 5.28 11.44 2.91
C ALA A 144 4.83 10.38 3.92
N ALA A 145 4.99 9.09 3.58
CA ALA A 145 4.58 7.99 4.45
C ALA A 145 5.39 7.97 5.75
N VAL A 146 6.71 8.14 5.67
CA VAL A 146 7.60 8.12 6.84
C VAL A 146 7.48 9.39 7.69
N GLY A 147 7.06 10.51 7.10
CA GLY A 147 6.77 11.75 7.82
C GLY A 147 5.73 11.56 8.94
N VAL A 148 4.84 10.58 8.81
CA VAL A 148 3.85 10.20 9.85
C VAL A 148 4.52 9.84 11.19
N PHE A 149 5.75 9.34 11.16
CA PHE A 149 6.48 8.96 12.38
C PHE A 149 7.16 10.14 13.10
N GLY A 150 7.22 11.32 12.48
CA GLY A 150 7.73 12.53 13.11
C GLY A 150 9.22 12.49 13.47
N PHE A 151 10.04 11.79 12.67
CA PHE A 151 11.48 11.71 12.92
C PHE A 151 12.15 13.08 12.86
N ARG A 152 13.03 13.36 13.83
CA ARG A 152 13.80 14.63 13.87
C ARG A 152 14.86 14.71 12.77
N ARG A 153 15.34 13.55 12.30
CA ARG A 153 16.25 13.39 11.18
C ARG A 153 15.69 12.30 10.27
N PRO A 154 15.80 12.42 8.93
CA PRO A 154 15.44 11.32 8.04
C PRO A 154 16.20 10.04 8.43
N PRO A 155 15.53 8.89 8.51
CA PRO A 155 16.21 7.60 8.65
C PRO A 155 17.10 7.33 7.43
N ASP A 156 18.11 6.50 7.63
CA ASP A 156 19.04 6.11 6.56
C ASP A 156 18.28 5.39 5.42
N GLY A 157 18.71 5.59 4.17
CA GLY A 157 18.05 4.98 2.99
C GLY A 157 16.80 5.72 2.47
N LEU A 158 16.51 6.91 3.01
CA LEU A 158 15.41 7.79 2.57
C LEU A 158 15.85 8.86 1.55
N ASP A 159 17.07 8.71 1.05
CA ASP A 159 17.74 9.59 0.09
C ASP A 159 17.25 9.36 -1.35
#